data_AF-A0AAW6RAD1-F1
#
_entry.id   AF-A0AAW6RAD1-F1
#
_cell.length_a   1.000
_cell.length_b   1.000
_cell.length_c   1.000
_cell.angle_alpha   90.00
_cell.angle_beta   90.00
_cell.angle_gamma   90.00
#
_symmetry.space_group_name_H-M   'P 1'
#
loop_
_entity.id
_entity.type
_entity.pdbx_description
1 polymer ?
#
loop_
_entity_poly.entity_id
_entity_poly.type
_entity_poly.pdbx_seq_one_letter_code
_entity_poly.pdbx_strand_id
1 'polypeptide(L)'
;MTPAAGVRWTDVLSLPEIVELRRRRRTVTIGLGIATIALFAAFIVGFAYFPETLGSTMIVGIPLSLWVVLAEFVGTWVLVFSYFKLSATYLQPAADSAAAAVMSAIRDADATGISTREYSA
;
A
#
# COMPACT_ATOMS: atom_id res chain seq x y z
N MET A 1 -18.98 -13.79 34.95
CA MET A 1 -18.80 -14.21 33.55
C MET A 1 -17.52 -13.55 33.06
N THR A 2 -16.39 -14.22 33.28
CA THR A 2 -15.06 -13.73 32.93
C THR A 2 -14.93 -13.86 31.41
N PRO A 3 -14.64 -12.79 30.64
CA PRO A 3 -14.37 -12.98 29.23
C PRO A 3 -13.22 -13.98 29.13
N ALA A 4 -13.36 -14.97 28.24
CA ALA A 4 -12.30 -15.91 27.91
C ALA A 4 -10.98 -15.13 27.79
N ALA A 5 -9.86 -15.74 28.18
CA ALA A 5 -8.51 -15.22 27.94
C ALA A 5 -8.30 -15.08 26.42
N GLY A 6 -8.97 -14.08 25.86
CA GLY A 6 -9.17 -13.82 24.47
C GLY A 6 -8.02 -12.93 24.08
N VAL A 7 -7.27 -13.42 23.09
CA VAL A 7 -6.25 -12.70 22.34
C VAL A 7 -6.40 -11.20 22.51
N ARG A 8 -5.53 -10.58 23.32
CA ARG A 8 -5.54 -9.14 23.50
C ARG A 8 -5.03 -8.55 22.20
N TRP A 9 -5.95 -8.04 21.38
CA TRP A 9 -5.64 -7.44 20.08
C TRP A 9 -4.56 -6.36 20.16
N THR A 10 -4.41 -5.66 21.29
CA THR A 10 -3.32 -4.73 21.54
C THR A 10 -1.94 -5.39 21.54
N ASP A 11 -1.84 -6.61 22.05
CA ASP A 11 -0.59 -7.39 22.07
C ASP A 11 -0.31 -7.98 20.69
N VAL A 12 -1.36 -8.32 19.92
CA VAL A 12 -1.24 -8.69 18.50
C VAL A 12 -0.75 -7.51 17.66
N LEU A 13 -1.30 -6.31 17.88
CA LEU A 13 -0.95 -5.09 17.15
C LEU A 13 0.46 -4.56 17.44
N SER A 14 1.07 -4.97 18.56
CA SER A 14 2.44 -4.63 18.92
C SER A 14 3.47 -5.63 18.40
N LEU A 15 3.04 -6.74 17.76
CA LEU A 15 3.98 -7.66 17.12
C LEU A 15 4.84 -6.93 16.09
N PRO A 16 6.16 -7.24 16.04
CA PRO A 16 7.10 -6.58 15.14
C PRO A 16 6.67 -6.69 13.67
N GLU A 17 5.99 -7.78 13.30
CA GLU A 17 5.44 -8.00 11.95
C GLU A 17 4.39 -6.94 11.56
N ILE A 18 3.52 -6.52 12.49
CA ILE A 18 2.47 -5.52 12.24
C ILE A 18 3.06 -4.10 12.18
N VAL A 19 4.09 -3.82 12.99
CA VAL A 19 4.83 -2.56 12.94
C VAL A 19 5.59 -2.41 11.62
N GLU A 20 6.19 -3.49 11.15
CA GLU A 20 6.92 -3.56 9.88
C GLU A 20 5.96 -3.33 8.68
N LEU A 21 4.76 -3.93 8.73
CA LEU A 21 3.68 -3.68 7.77
C LEU A 21 3.24 -2.21 7.74
N ARG A 22 3.02 -1.60 8.92
CA ARG A 22 2.58 -0.19 9.02
C ARG A 22 3.66 0.77 8.50
N ARG A 23 4.93 0.52 8.82
CA ARG A 23 6.05 1.35 8.35
C ARG A 23 6.20 1.28 6.83
N ARG A 24 6.08 0.09 6.25
CA ARG A 24 6.19 -0.12 4.80
C ARG A 24 5.03 0.50 4.03
N ARG A 25 3.80 0.32 4.51
CA ARG A 25 2.63 0.99 3.92
C ARG A 25 2.78 2.51 3.91
N ARG A 26 3.31 3.08 5.01
CA ARG A 26 3.55 4.51 5.12
C ARG A 26 4.63 5.00 4.15
N THR A 27 5.72 4.25 3.93
CA THR A 27 6.73 4.60 2.92
C THR A 27 6.15 4.61 1.50
N VAL A 28 5.34 3.61 1.14
CA VAL A 28 4.69 3.55 -0.18
C VAL A 28 3.74 4.74 -0.37
N THR A 29 2.87 5.00 0.60
CA THR A 29 1.90 6.12 0.51
C THR A 29 2.60 7.49 0.48
N ILE A 30 3.62 7.71 1.32
CA ILE A 30 4.38 8.98 1.30
C ILE A 30 5.11 9.15 -0.03
N GLY A 31 5.76 8.11 -0.53
CA GLY A 31 6.46 8.16 -1.82
C GLY A 31 5.51 8.47 -2.97
N LEU A 32 4.34 7.83 -3.01
CA LEU A 32 3.32 8.09 -4.02
C LEU A 32 2.79 9.52 -3.92
N GLY A 33 2.53 10.00 -2.70
CA GLY A 33 2.07 11.38 -2.45
C GLY A 33 3.09 12.42 -2.93
N ILE A 34 4.38 12.21 -2.65
CA ILE A 34 5.46 13.07 -3.16
C ILE A 34 5.48 13.06 -4.69
N ALA A 35 5.36 11.88 -5.31
CA ALA A 35 5.33 11.78 -6.76
C ALA A 35 4.12 12.51 -7.36
N THR A 36 2.93 12.38 -6.76
CA THR A 36 1.73 13.14 -7.16
C THR A 36 1.95 14.65 -7.05
N ILE A 37 2.49 15.13 -5.93
CA ILE A 37 2.79 16.55 -5.73
C ILE A 37 3.77 17.04 -6.79
N ALA A 38 4.82 16.28 -7.08
CA ALA A 38 5.82 16.64 -8.08
C ALA A 38 5.22 16.70 -9.50
N LEU A 39 4.37 15.74 -9.85
CA LEU A 39 3.70 15.67 -11.15
C LEU A 39 2.78 16.89 -11.33
N PHE A 40 1.95 17.17 -10.33
CA PHE A 40 1.05 18.30 -10.34
C PHE A 40 1.78 19.65 -10.32
N ALA A 41 2.86 19.77 -9.54
CA ALA A 41 3.69 20.98 -9.53
C ALA A 41 4.34 21.22 -10.89
N ALA A 42 4.84 20.17 -11.56
CA ALA A 42 5.39 20.27 -12.90
C ALA A 42 4.34 20.74 -13.92
N PHE A 43 3.09 20.25 -13.81
CA PHE A 43 1.98 20.73 -14.61
C PHE A 43 1.73 22.23 -14.41
N ILE A 44 1.64 22.69 -13.15
CA ILE A 44 1.44 24.11 -12.83
C ILE A 44 2.58 24.96 -13.39
N VAL A 45 3.83 24.56 -13.15
CA VAL A 45 5.01 25.30 -13.63
C VAL A 45 5.03 25.37 -15.15
N GLY A 46 4.70 24.27 -15.84
CA GLY A 46 4.58 24.23 -17.29
C GLY A 46 3.59 25.26 -17.82
N PHE A 47 2.37 25.29 -17.27
CA PHE A 47 1.34 26.22 -17.71
C PHE A 47 1.60 27.68 -17.30
N ALA A 48 2.19 27.90 -16.14
CA ALA A 48 2.46 29.25 -15.63
C ALA A 48 3.62 29.94 -16.36
N TYR A 49 4.68 29.21 -16.69
CA TYR A 49 5.90 29.79 -17.26
C TYR A 49 6.07 29.56 -18.77
N PHE A 50 5.41 28.55 -19.34
CA PHE A 50 5.55 28.21 -20.77
C PHE A 50 4.20 28.19 -21.54
N PRO A 51 3.30 29.17 -21.35
CA PRO A 51 1.98 29.15 -21.99
C PRO A 51 2.08 29.24 -23.52
N GLU A 52 3.00 30.05 -24.05
CA GLU A 52 3.20 30.20 -25.49
C GLU A 52 3.70 28.91 -26.12
N THR A 53 4.67 28.23 -25.50
CA THR A 53 5.18 26.95 -26.01
C THR A 53 4.11 25.88 -26.02
N LEU A 54 3.28 25.80 -24.97
CA LEU A 54 2.21 24.81 -24.87
C LEU A 54 1.09 25.02 -25.91
N GLY A 55 0.81 26.26 -26.28
CA GLY A 55 -0.21 26.61 -27.27
C GLY A 55 0.29 26.58 -28.72
N SER A 56 1.52 27.01 -28.97
CA SER A 56 2.09 27.12 -30.32
C SER A 56 2.75 25.85 -30.83
N THR A 57 3.25 25.00 -29.93
CA THR A 57 3.89 23.74 -30.30
C THR A 57 2.81 22.70 -30.60
N MET A 58 2.82 22.16 -31.82
CA MET A 58 1.93 21.07 -32.20
C MET A 58 2.72 19.78 -32.35
N ILE A 59 2.23 18.71 -31.73
CA ILE A 59 2.73 17.35 -31.90
C ILE A 59 1.62 16.57 -32.61
N VAL A 60 1.92 16.06 -33.82
CA VAL A 60 0.95 15.34 -34.66
C VAL A 60 -0.31 16.19 -34.94
N GLY A 61 -0.14 17.50 -35.10
CA GLY A 61 -1.25 18.44 -35.33
C GLY A 61 -2.11 18.75 -34.11
N ILE A 62 -1.74 18.24 -32.93
CA ILE A 62 -2.44 18.48 -31.67
C ILE A 62 -1.57 19.40 -30.80
N PRO A 63 -2.12 20.48 -30.20
CA PRO A 63 -1.39 21.35 -29.28
C PRO A 63 -0.73 20.56 -28.14
N LEU A 64 0.51 20.93 -27.80
CA LEU A 64 1.28 20.31 -26.73
C LEU A 64 0.54 20.37 -25.39
N SER A 65 -0.24 21.42 -25.13
CA SER A 65 -1.10 21.54 -23.95
C SER A 65 -2.03 20.33 -23.73
N LEU A 66 -2.62 19.78 -24.80
CA LEU A 66 -3.49 18.60 -24.71
C LEU A 66 -2.71 17.34 -24.40
N TRP A 67 -1.51 17.19 -24.96
CA TRP A 67 -0.61 16.09 -24.62
C TRP A 67 -0.16 16.15 -23.16
N VAL A 68 0.09 17.34 -22.63
CA VAL A 68 0.44 17.53 -21.22
C VAL A 68 -0.72 17.17 -20.30
N VAL A 69 -1.95 17.59 -20.61
CA VAL A 69 -3.14 17.19 -19.84
C VAL A 69 -3.37 15.67 -19.92
N LEU A 70 -3.18 15.06 -21.10
CA LEU A 70 -3.25 13.62 -21.25
C LEU A 70 -2.17 12.91 -20.42
N ALA A 71 -0.96 13.46 -20.37
CA ALA A 71 0.14 12.93 -19.57
C ALA A 71 -0.16 12.98 -18.06
N GLU A 72 -0.85 14.01 -17.56
CA GLU A 72 -1.38 14.07 -16.18
C GLU A 72 -2.36 12.92 -15.91
N PHE A 73 -3.28 12.68 -16.85
CA PHE A 73 -4.23 11.58 -16.74
C PHE A 73 -3.52 10.22 -16.73
N VAL A 74 -2.62 9.98 -17.68
CA VAL A 74 -1.81 8.75 -17.74
C VAL A 74 -0.92 8.63 -16.49
N GLY A 75 -0.35 9.73 -16.01
CA GLY A 75 0.47 9.80 -14.81
C GLY A 75 -0.28 9.31 -13.57
N THR A 76 -1.56 9.68 -13.45
CA THR A 76 -2.44 9.19 -12.39
C THR A 76 -2.62 7.68 -12.47
N TRP A 77 -2.88 7.13 -13.66
CA TRP A 77 -2.97 5.68 -13.85
C TRP A 77 -1.66 4.95 -13.54
N VAL A 78 -0.52 5.53 -13.93
CA VAL A 78 0.82 5.00 -13.62
C VAL A 78 1.06 5.00 -12.12
N LEU A 79 0.64 6.04 -11.39
CA LEU A 79 0.74 6.10 -9.93
C LEU A 79 -0.13 5.02 -9.26
N VAL A 80 -1.37 4.85 -9.72
CA VAL A 80 -2.28 3.81 -9.23
C VAL A 80 -1.70 2.42 -9.50
N PHE A 81 -1.23 2.17 -10.72
CA PHE A 81 -0.58 0.90 -11.08
C PHE A 81 0.69 0.66 -10.24
N SER A 82 1.50 1.69 -10.04
CA SER A 82 2.70 1.63 -9.21
C SER A 82 2.34 1.32 -7.75
N TYR A 83 1.27 1.90 -7.22
CA TYR A 83 0.75 1.55 -5.90
C TYR A 83 0.36 0.08 -5.82
N PHE A 84 -0.41 -0.43 -6.78
CA PHE A 84 -0.81 -1.84 -6.79
C PHE A 84 0.40 -2.77 -6.97
N LYS A 85 1.34 -2.45 -7.85
CA LYS A 85 2.56 -3.23 -8.07
C LYS A 85 3.47 -3.25 -6.85
N LEU A 86 3.70 -2.10 -6.21
CA LEU A 86 4.47 -2.03 -4.96
C LEU A 86 3.72 -2.75 -3.84
N SER A 87 2.42 -2.53 -3.70
CA SER A 87 1.62 -3.23 -2.70
C SER A 87 1.69 -4.74 -2.91
N ALA A 88 1.56 -5.23 -4.14
CA ALA A 88 1.67 -6.66 -4.42
C ALA A 88 3.09 -7.19 -4.15
N THR A 89 4.13 -6.45 -4.53
CA THR A 89 5.53 -6.90 -4.33
C THR A 89 5.92 -6.92 -2.85
N TYR A 90 5.36 -6.02 -2.03
CA TYR A 90 5.82 -5.80 -0.65
C TYR A 90 4.82 -6.21 0.44
N LEU A 91 3.50 -6.28 0.17
CA LEU A 91 2.50 -6.75 1.14
C LEU A 91 2.26 -8.26 1.05
N GLN A 92 2.32 -8.91 -0.12
CA GLN A 92 2.08 -10.37 -0.21
C GLN A 92 3.01 -11.18 0.72
N PRO A 93 4.33 -10.95 0.75
CA PRO A 93 5.24 -11.76 1.57
C PRO A 93 4.93 -11.65 3.08
N ALA A 94 4.46 -10.48 3.52
CA ALA A 94 4.15 -10.21 4.91
C ALA A 94 2.72 -10.64 5.28
N ALA A 95 1.80 -10.65 4.31
CA ALA A 95 0.48 -11.27 4.48
C ALA A 95 0.62 -12.79 4.61
N ASP A 96 1.51 -13.40 3.81
CA ASP A 96 1.79 -14.84 3.86
C ASP A 96 2.48 -15.23 5.18
N SER A 97 3.41 -14.41 5.69
CA SER A 97 4.05 -14.66 6.99
C SER A 97 3.07 -14.52 8.16
N ALA A 98 2.21 -13.50 8.14
CA ALA A 98 1.19 -13.31 9.17
C ALA A 98 0.14 -14.44 9.14
N ALA A 99 -0.27 -14.88 7.94
CA ALA A 99 -1.17 -16.02 7.78
C ALA A 99 -0.54 -17.32 8.32
N ALA A 100 0.75 -17.54 8.08
CA ALA A 100 1.49 -18.68 8.61
C ALA A 100 1.56 -18.66 10.15
N ALA A 101 1.85 -17.50 10.75
CA ALA A 101 1.93 -17.34 12.21
C ALA A 101 0.57 -17.53 12.91
N VAL A 102 -0.52 -17.06 12.30
CA VAL A 102 -1.88 -17.31 12.81
C VAL A 102 -2.23 -18.80 12.70
N MET A 103 -1.92 -19.45 11.57
CA MET A 103 -2.16 -20.88 11.38
C MET A 103 -1.36 -21.75 12.36
N SER A 104 -0.12 -21.37 12.71
CA SER A 104 0.65 -22.09 13.73
C SER A 104 0.06 -21.89 15.14
N ALA A 105 -0.30 -20.66 15.50
CA ALA A 105 -0.91 -20.38 16.80
C ALA A 105 -2.25 -21.11 17.01
N ILE A 106 -3.08 -21.20 15.96
CA ILE A 106 -4.33 -21.97 15.99
C ILE A 106 -4.05 -23.47 16.15
N ARG A 107 -3.05 -23.99 15.43
CA ARG A 107 -2.65 -25.40 15.52
C ARG A 107 -2.12 -25.76 16.90
N ASP A 108 -1.30 -24.90 17.49
CA ASP A 108 -0.75 -25.10 18.83
C ASP A 108 -1.86 -25.04 19.90
N ALA A 109 -2.83 -24.14 19.75
CA ALA A 109 -3.99 -24.07 20.63
C ALA A 109 -4.87 -25.33 20.55
N ASP A 110 -5.07 -25.88 19.34
CA ASP A 110 -5.82 -27.12 19.13
C ASP A 110 -5.09 -28.34 19.70
N ALA A 111 -3.77 -28.45 19.46
CA ALA A 111 -2.92 -29.49 20.04
C ALA A 111 -2.91 -29.43 21.59
N THR A 112 -2.89 -28.23 22.16
CA THR A 112 -2.94 -28.05 23.62
C THR A 112 -4.31 -28.45 24.16
N GLY A 113 -5.40 -28.11 23.46
CA GLY A 113 -6.78 -28.44 23.85
C GLY A 113 -7.17 -29.92 23.66
N ILE A 114 -6.57 -30.61 22.69
CA ILE A 114 -6.67 -32.07 22.55
C ILE A 114 -5.91 -32.74 23.71
N SER A 115 -4.71 -32.26 24.05
CA SER A 115 -3.94 -32.81 25.19
C SER A 115 -4.64 -32.65 26.54
N THR A 116 -5.41 -31.56 26.74
CA THR A 116 -6.15 -31.35 27.99
C THR A 116 -7.38 -32.26 28.11
N ARG A 117 -7.96 -32.72 26.99
CA ARG A 117 -9.11 -33.64 26.98
C ARG A 117 -8.72 -35.11 27.12
N GLU A 118 -7.54 -35.50 26.64
CA GLU A 118 -7.07 -36.90 26.73
C GLU A 118 -6.47 -37.27 28.09
N TYR A 119 -6.11 -36.30 28.93
CA TYR A 119 -5.56 -36.55 30.28
C TYR A 119 -6.63 -36.64 31.40
N SER A 120 -7.91 -36.46 31.07
CA SER A 120 -9.02 -36.46 32.04
C SER A 120 -10.02 -37.62 31.88
N ALA A 121 -9.64 -38.70 31.18
CA ALA A 121 -10.40 -39.93 31.03
C ALA A 121 -9.61 -41.11 31.61
#